data_AF-T0S060-F1
#
_entry.id   AF-T0S060-F1
#
_cell.length_a   1.000
_cell.length_b   1.000
_cell.length_c   1.000
_cell.angle_alpha   90.00
_cell.angle_beta   90.00
_cell.angle_gamma   90.00
#
_symmetry.space_group_name_H-M   'P 1'
#
loop_
_entity.id
_entity.type
_entity.pdbx_description
1 polymer ?
#
loop_
_entity_poly.entity_id
_entity_poly.type
_entity_poly.pdbx_seq_one_letter_code
_entity_poly.pdbx_strand_id
1 'polypeptide(L)'
;MYDYDEQRNKVKDKKVKQSSLTEKHLEEKKSLGRKPEWLRVDIPSGENYKEVKKDLRDKKLWTVCEEASCPNLSECWSAKTATMMILGGTCTRACKFCHVDTGNPQGVVDFNEISNASKMVSTMSLKYLVLTSVDRDDLPDFGAGHFANIVKRIKKDHPETLVEVLIPDFDACEEHMDTLAKSSPFVIAQNIETVKRLTHPVRDRRAGYEKTLNCLKYYSTNYPHIATKSSLMLGLGETHEEILETMKDLRAAGVKVLTLGQYLRPTMRHLAVEKYYRPQEFDHYKDIALEMGFEFVASGPLVRSSYKAADYLNHLKAQGHEL
;
A
#
# COMPACT_ATOMS: atom_id res chain seq x y z
N MET A 1 0.72 -17.44 20.11
CA MET A 1 0.69 -15.96 19.97
C MET A 1 1.71 -15.61 18.90
N TYR A 2 1.36 -14.76 17.93
CA TYR A 2 2.31 -14.36 16.88
C TYR A 2 3.38 -13.45 17.49
N ASP A 3 4.65 -13.85 17.43
CA ASP A 3 5.77 -13.04 17.94
C ASP A 3 6.34 -12.17 16.81
N TYR A 4 5.86 -10.94 16.77
CA TYR A 4 6.35 -9.94 15.84
C TYR A 4 7.82 -9.55 16.06
N ASP A 5 8.33 -9.61 17.30
CA ASP A 5 9.73 -9.28 17.61
C ASP A 5 10.66 -10.37 17.05
N GLU A 6 10.27 -11.64 17.21
CA GLU A 6 10.96 -12.79 16.59
C GLU A 6 10.96 -12.67 15.06
N GLN A 7 9.82 -12.34 14.47
CA GLN A 7 9.71 -12.16 13.03
C GLN A 7 10.60 -11.03 12.53
N ARG A 8 10.63 -9.89 13.22
CA ARG A 8 11.49 -8.75 12.85
C ARG A 8 12.96 -9.13 12.89
N ASN A 9 13.38 -9.92 13.88
CA ASN A 9 14.75 -10.41 13.96
C ASN A 9 15.07 -11.34 12.79
N LYS A 10 14.15 -12.25 12.44
CA LYS A 10 14.26 -13.08 11.23
C LYS A 10 14.40 -12.24 9.95
N VAL A 11 13.57 -11.20 9.78
CA VAL A 11 13.64 -10.28 8.64
C VAL A 11 14.98 -9.53 8.61
N LYS A 12 15.45 -9.02 9.75
CA LYS A 12 16.74 -8.31 9.86
C LYS A 12 17.91 -9.24 9.51
N ASP A 13 17.94 -10.44 10.06
CA ASP A 13 18.99 -11.43 9.79
C ASP A 13 18.99 -11.83 8.30
N LYS A 14 17.80 -11.96 7.71
CA LYS A 14 17.65 -12.22 6.28
C LYS A 14 18.13 -11.02 5.45
N LYS A 15 17.85 -9.78 5.84
CA LYS A 15 18.37 -8.55 5.18
C LYS A 15 19.90 -8.52 5.17
N VAL A 16 20.55 -8.88 6.28
CA VAL A 16 22.01 -9.00 6.36
C VAL A 16 22.54 -10.11 5.45
N LYS A 17 21.84 -11.24 5.34
CA LYS A 17 22.21 -12.34 4.44
C LYS A 17 21.93 -12.04 2.96
N GLN A 18 20.98 -11.15 2.65
CA GLN A 18 20.62 -10.76 1.28
C GLN A 18 21.50 -9.67 0.69
N SER A 19 22.31 -8.97 1.48
CA SER A 19 23.21 -7.91 1.01
C SER A 19 24.46 -8.42 0.30
N SER A 20 24.69 -9.73 0.20
CA SER A 20 25.73 -10.29 -0.65
C SER A 20 25.34 -10.21 -2.13
N LEU A 21 26.11 -9.45 -2.91
CA LEU A 21 25.91 -9.25 -4.35
C LEU A 21 26.54 -10.41 -5.13
N THR A 22 25.83 -10.93 -6.13
CA THR A 22 26.40 -11.87 -7.12
C THR A 22 27.02 -11.07 -8.27
N GLU A 23 27.88 -11.69 -9.08
CA GLU A 23 28.50 -11.04 -10.26
C GLU A 23 27.44 -10.46 -11.23
N LYS A 24 26.35 -11.21 -11.46
CA LYS A 24 25.20 -10.75 -12.25
C LYS A 24 24.58 -9.45 -11.71
N HIS A 25 24.46 -9.30 -10.39
CA HIS A 25 23.95 -8.06 -9.78
C HIS A 25 24.90 -6.87 -9.97
N LEU A 26 26.21 -7.11 -10.07
CA LEU A 26 27.20 -6.05 -10.27
C LEU A 26 27.17 -5.49 -11.70
N GLU A 27 26.92 -6.35 -12.70
CA GLU A 27 26.77 -5.94 -14.10
C GLU A 27 25.48 -5.14 -14.33
N GLU A 28 24.34 -5.58 -13.80
CA GLU A 28 23.07 -4.83 -13.87
C GLU A 28 23.19 -3.44 -13.24
N LYS A 29 23.94 -3.32 -12.13
CA LYS A 29 24.14 -2.02 -11.47
C LYS A 29 24.94 -1.03 -12.33
N LYS A 30 25.75 -1.52 -13.28
CA LYS A 30 26.51 -0.66 -14.21
C LYS A 30 25.65 -0.14 -15.36
N SER A 31 24.63 -0.87 -15.81
CA SER A 31 23.85 -0.52 -17.01
C SER A 31 22.78 0.55 -16.79
N LEU A 32 22.13 0.60 -15.62
CA LEU A 32 21.05 1.56 -15.32
C LEU A 32 21.52 2.93 -14.80
N GLY A 33 22.83 3.11 -14.65
CA GLY A 33 23.39 4.32 -14.05
C GLY A 33 23.05 4.47 -12.55
N ARG A 34 23.42 5.61 -11.97
CA ARG A 34 23.07 5.94 -10.57
C ARG A 34 21.60 6.37 -10.49
N LYS A 35 20.97 6.13 -9.33
CA LYS A 35 19.65 6.71 -9.01
C LYS A 35 19.65 8.22 -9.32
N PRO A 36 18.69 8.71 -10.13
CA PRO A 36 18.55 10.12 -10.43
C PRO A 36 18.42 11.01 -9.20
N GLU A 37 18.80 12.27 -9.34
CA GLU A 37 18.80 13.24 -8.23
C GLU A 37 17.40 13.50 -7.66
N TRP A 38 16.38 13.57 -8.51
CA TRP A 38 14.99 13.79 -8.10
C TRP A 38 14.35 12.61 -7.34
N LEU A 39 15.07 11.48 -7.21
CA LEU A 39 14.68 10.34 -6.37
C LEU A 39 15.44 10.29 -5.04
N ARG A 40 16.34 11.25 -4.79
CA ARG A 40 17.01 11.37 -3.51
C ARG A 40 16.09 12.07 -2.53
N VAL A 41 15.93 11.45 -1.37
CA VAL A 41 15.23 12.03 -0.23
C VAL A 41 16.20 12.12 0.93
N ASP A 42 15.98 13.12 1.77
CA ASP A 42 16.66 13.19 3.04
C ASP A 42 16.21 12.05 3.95
N ILE A 43 17.15 11.54 4.74
CA ILE A 43 16.85 10.50 5.71
C ILE A 43 15.92 11.11 6.77
N PRO A 44 14.78 10.47 7.08
CA PRO A 44 13.89 10.91 8.15
C PRO A 44 14.68 11.21 9.44
N SER A 45 14.69 12.48 9.84
CA SER A 45 15.42 12.97 11.01
C SER A 45 14.56 13.99 11.77
N GLY A 46 14.74 14.07 13.10
CA GLY A 46 13.97 14.96 13.99
C GLY A 46 13.59 14.32 15.33
N GLU A 47 13.29 15.12 16.35
CA GLU A 47 12.90 14.66 17.69
C GLU A 47 11.53 13.97 17.69
N ASN A 48 10.52 14.58 17.06
CA ASN A 48 9.19 13.99 16.92
C ASN A 48 9.22 12.60 16.23
N TYR A 49 10.07 12.43 15.21
CA TYR A 49 10.30 11.13 14.58
C TYR A 49 10.82 10.08 15.58
N LYS A 50 11.82 10.46 16.41
CA LYS A 50 12.43 9.54 17.38
C LYS A 50 11.44 9.15 18.48
N GLU A 51 10.65 10.11 18.96
CA GLU A 51 9.64 9.89 19.99
C GLU A 51 8.52 8.97 19.50
N VAL A 52 7.88 9.30 18.37
CA VAL A 52 6.84 8.45 17.78
C VAL A 52 7.37 7.04 17.49
N LYS A 53 8.59 6.93 16.97
CA LYS A 53 9.23 5.63 16.72
C LYS A 53 9.47 4.84 18.00
N LYS A 54 9.89 5.49 19.07
CA LYS A 54 10.09 4.85 20.38
C LYS A 54 8.74 4.37 20.94
N ASP A 55 7.73 5.24 20.91
CA ASP A 55 6.38 4.94 21.38
C ASP A 55 5.74 3.76 20.65
N LEU A 56 5.87 3.71 19.31
CA LEU A 56 5.38 2.60 18.51
C LEU A 56 6.07 1.29 18.90
N ARG A 57 7.39 1.31 19.16
CA ARG A 57 8.14 0.13 19.61
C ARG A 57 7.74 -0.32 21.01
N ASP A 58 7.68 0.61 21.96
CA ASP A 58 7.34 0.31 23.35
C ASP A 58 5.92 -0.29 23.45
N LYS A 59 5.02 0.12 22.55
CA LYS A 59 3.64 -0.38 22.46
C LYS A 59 3.46 -1.55 21.50
N LYS A 60 4.54 -2.08 20.90
CA LYS A 60 4.52 -3.19 19.92
C LYS A 60 3.54 -2.95 18.76
N LEU A 61 3.55 -1.73 18.22
CA LEU A 61 2.71 -1.28 17.11
C LEU A 61 3.50 -1.30 15.80
N TRP A 62 2.96 -1.98 14.79
CA TRP A 62 3.67 -2.28 13.53
C TRP A 62 3.18 -1.40 12.39
N THR A 63 4.11 -0.78 11.66
CA THR A 63 3.79 0.05 10.49
C THR A 63 4.51 -0.46 9.26
N VAL A 64 3.81 -0.51 8.12
CA VAL A 64 4.45 -0.83 6.84
C VAL A 64 5.54 0.18 6.51
N CYS A 65 5.40 1.41 7.00
CA CYS A 65 6.32 2.49 6.72
C CYS A 65 7.73 2.23 7.29
N GLU A 66 7.83 1.56 8.46
CA GLU A 66 9.11 1.10 8.99
C GLU A 66 9.67 -0.08 8.20
N GLU A 67 8.83 -1.09 7.91
CA GLU A 67 9.29 -2.34 7.27
C GLU A 67 9.72 -2.14 5.81
N ALA A 68 9.01 -1.27 5.09
CA ALA A 68 9.28 -0.91 3.70
C ALA A 68 10.36 0.17 3.53
N SER A 69 10.95 0.69 4.63
CA SER A 69 11.92 1.80 4.59
C SER A 69 11.38 3.00 3.81
N CYS A 70 10.16 3.42 4.14
CA CYS A 70 9.42 4.41 3.37
C CYS A 70 10.12 5.79 3.39
N PRO A 71 10.37 6.40 2.22
CA PRO A 71 11.00 7.74 2.16
C PRO A 71 10.10 8.85 2.73
N ASN A 72 8.79 8.62 2.83
CA ASN A 72 7.80 9.65 3.15
C ASN A 72 7.41 9.68 4.65
N LEU A 73 8.16 8.98 5.52
CA LEU A 73 7.73 8.75 6.91
C LEU A 73 7.51 10.05 7.70
N SER A 74 8.48 10.97 7.64
CA SER A 74 8.42 12.23 8.40
C SER A 74 7.23 13.10 7.99
N GLU A 75 6.96 13.18 6.68
CA GLU A 75 5.85 13.97 6.14
C GLU A 75 4.50 13.37 6.58
N CYS A 76 4.31 12.05 6.40
CA CYS A 76 3.06 11.39 6.78
C CYS A 76 2.76 11.52 8.28
N TRP A 77 3.76 11.31 9.14
CA TRP A 77 3.56 11.39 10.59
C TRP A 77 3.27 12.83 11.05
N SER A 78 3.93 13.82 10.44
CA SER A 78 3.63 15.24 10.70
C SER A 78 2.21 15.62 10.27
N ALA A 79 1.71 15.00 9.20
CA ALA A 79 0.33 15.14 8.74
C ALA A 79 -0.69 14.27 9.51
N LYS A 80 -0.30 13.69 10.66
CA LYS A 80 -1.16 12.83 11.49
C LYS A 80 -1.79 11.67 10.71
N THR A 81 -1.00 11.10 9.80
CA THR A 81 -1.36 9.96 8.95
C THR A 81 -0.34 8.83 9.13
N ALA A 82 -0.82 7.61 9.25
CA ALA A 82 0.05 6.44 9.33
C ALA A 82 -0.56 5.24 8.61
N THR A 83 0.29 4.28 8.28
CA THR A 83 -0.15 3.01 7.69
C THR A 83 0.25 1.86 8.60
N MET A 84 -0.75 1.16 9.13
CA MET A 84 -0.57 -0.03 9.96
C MET A 84 -0.62 -1.27 9.07
N MET A 85 0.34 -2.18 9.27
CA MET A 85 0.34 -3.49 8.63
C MET A 85 -0.18 -4.52 9.62
N ILE A 86 -1.26 -5.23 9.26
CA ILE A 86 -1.96 -6.21 10.09
C ILE A 86 -1.71 -7.62 9.54
N LEU A 87 -2.07 -8.65 10.31
CA LEU A 87 -1.94 -10.08 9.96
C LEU A 87 -0.48 -10.56 9.79
N GLY A 88 0.46 -9.88 10.44
CA GLY A 88 1.87 -10.25 10.45
C GLY A 88 2.69 -9.67 9.29
N GLY A 89 3.97 -10.04 9.23
CA GLY A 89 4.92 -9.64 8.18
C GLY A 89 5.29 -10.72 7.16
N THR A 90 4.59 -11.87 7.16
CA THR A 90 4.87 -13.00 6.27
C THR A 90 3.66 -13.23 5.37
N CYS A 91 3.86 -13.07 4.08
CA CYS A 91 2.85 -13.19 3.04
C CYS A 91 2.81 -14.60 2.44
N THR A 92 1.62 -15.12 2.18
CA THR A 92 1.44 -16.39 1.44
C THR A 92 1.75 -16.26 -0.05
N ARG A 93 2.00 -15.05 -0.54
CA ARG A 93 2.29 -14.70 -1.93
C ARG A 93 3.68 -14.12 -2.13
N ALA A 94 4.17 -14.21 -3.36
CA ALA A 94 5.55 -13.90 -3.75
C ALA A 94 5.62 -12.87 -4.91
N CYS A 95 5.03 -11.69 -4.71
CA CYS A 95 5.15 -10.59 -5.67
C CYS A 95 6.61 -10.12 -5.79
N LYS A 96 7.16 -10.07 -7.01
CA LYS A 96 8.60 -9.85 -7.25
C LYS A 96 9.06 -8.40 -7.06
N PHE A 97 8.13 -7.49 -6.85
CA PHE A 97 8.41 -6.09 -6.49
C PHE A 97 8.38 -5.85 -4.97
N CYS A 98 7.74 -6.74 -4.21
CA CYS A 98 7.37 -6.51 -2.81
C CYS A 98 8.49 -6.95 -1.85
N HIS A 99 8.78 -6.12 -0.84
CA HIS A 99 9.83 -6.37 0.15
C HIS A 99 9.34 -7.20 1.36
N VAL A 100 8.05 -7.54 1.41
CA VAL A 100 7.49 -8.38 2.47
C VAL A 100 7.99 -9.81 2.32
N ASP A 101 8.24 -10.49 3.44
CA ASP A 101 8.72 -11.87 3.43
C ASP A 101 7.64 -12.83 2.94
N THR A 102 8.02 -13.81 2.11
CA THR A 102 7.12 -14.89 1.68
C THR A 102 7.25 -16.11 2.60
N GLY A 103 6.12 -16.73 2.97
CA GLY A 103 6.06 -17.96 3.76
C GLY A 103 4.62 -18.38 4.06
N ASN A 104 4.42 -19.32 4.99
CA ASN A 104 3.10 -19.72 5.46
C ASN A 104 2.94 -19.37 6.96
N PRO A 105 2.04 -18.44 7.32
CA PRO A 105 1.77 -18.08 8.72
C PRO A 105 0.99 -19.12 9.54
N GLN A 106 0.58 -20.25 8.93
CA GLN A 106 -0.07 -21.40 9.58
C GLN A 106 -1.36 -21.06 10.34
N GLY A 107 -2.15 -20.13 9.81
CA GLY A 107 -3.42 -19.72 10.41
C GLY A 107 -3.27 -18.85 11.66
N VAL A 108 -2.04 -18.50 12.07
CA VAL A 108 -1.82 -17.70 13.28
C VAL A 108 -2.26 -16.25 13.03
N VAL A 109 -3.07 -15.71 13.94
CA VAL A 109 -3.56 -14.33 13.92
C VAL A 109 -3.37 -13.72 15.31
N ASP A 110 -2.82 -12.51 15.39
CA ASP A 110 -2.78 -11.75 16.63
C ASP A 110 -4.00 -10.82 16.74
N PHE A 111 -5.00 -11.25 17.50
CA PHE A 111 -6.20 -10.45 17.72
C PHE A 111 -5.95 -9.17 18.55
N ASN A 112 -4.79 -9.02 19.20
CA ASN A 112 -4.45 -7.77 19.89
C ASN A 112 -4.29 -6.60 18.91
N GLU A 113 -3.99 -6.88 17.63
CA GLU A 113 -3.94 -5.89 16.55
C GLU A 113 -5.17 -4.97 16.54
N ILE A 114 -6.36 -5.49 16.87
CA ILE A 114 -7.60 -4.71 16.95
C ILE A 114 -7.51 -3.63 18.03
N SER A 115 -7.08 -3.99 19.24
CA SER A 115 -6.89 -3.03 20.32
C SER A 115 -5.70 -2.10 20.06
N ASN A 116 -4.67 -2.61 19.39
CA ASN A 116 -3.44 -1.91 19.10
C ASN A 116 -3.64 -0.83 18.03
N ALA A 117 -4.48 -1.06 17.04
CA ALA A 117 -4.86 -0.04 16.05
C ALA A 117 -5.53 1.16 16.72
N SER A 118 -6.47 0.93 17.65
CA SER A 118 -7.09 2.00 18.45
C SER A 118 -6.06 2.76 19.31
N LYS A 119 -5.17 2.04 20.02
CA LYS A 119 -4.06 2.65 20.77
C LYS A 119 -3.14 3.48 19.88
N MET A 120 -2.88 3.03 18.64
CA MET A 120 -2.04 3.74 17.67
C MET A 120 -2.67 5.07 17.27
N VAL A 121 -3.97 5.07 16.95
CA VAL A 121 -4.74 6.28 16.62
C VAL A 121 -4.67 7.29 17.77
N SER A 122 -4.90 6.84 19.00
CA SER A 122 -4.78 7.70 20.20
C SER A 122 -3.37 8.24 20.39
N THR A 123 -2.36 7.36 20.35
CA THR A 123 -0.96 7.71 20.63
C THR A 123 -0.41 8.74 19.65
N MET A 124 -0.71 8.56 18.36
CA MET A 124 -0.21 9.44 17.30
C MET A 124 -1.18 10.57 16.96
N SER A 125 -2.32 10.66 17.68
CA SER A 125 -3.40 11.60 17.38
C SER A 125 -3.80 11.60 15.90
N LEU A 126 -3.92 10.41 15.31
CA LEU A 126 -4.17 10.25 13.87
C LEU A 126 -5.51 10.86 13.48
N LYS A 127 -5.54 11.51 12.33
CA LYS A 127 -6.79 11.91 11.65
C LYS A 127 -7.15 10.95 10.52
N TYR A 128 -6.17 10.22 10.03
CA TYR A 128 -6.31 9.29 8.94
C TYR A 128 -5.43 8.05 9.20
N LEU A 129 -6.03 6.87 9.18
CA LEU A 129 -5.31 5.61 9.29
C LEU A 129 -5.50 4.81 8.00
N VAL A 130 -4.39 4.39 7.41
CA VAL A 130 -4.41 3.37 6.36
C VAL A 130 -4.13 2.01 7.00
N LEU A 131 -5.00 1.03 6.76
CA LEU A 131 -4.78 -0.36 7.14
C LEU A 131 -4.36 -1.15 5.90
N THR A 132 -3.34 -1.97 6.01
CA THR A 132 -2.98 -2.92 4.96
C THR A 132 -2.54 -4.24 5.58
N SER A 133 -2.47 -5.30 4.80
CA SER A 133 -2.01 -6.60 5.27
C SER A 133 -1.14 -7.28 4.24
N VAL A 134 -0.48 -8.35 4.68
CA VAL A 134 0.00 -9.40 3.79
C VAL A 134 -1.18 -10.22 3.25
N ASP A 135 -0.96 -10.98 2.17
CA ASP A 135 -1.92 -12.00 1.76
C ASP A 135 -1.90 -13.17 2.76
N ARG A 136 -3.09 -13.67 3.09
CA ARG A 136 -3.33 -14.75 4.05
C ARG A 136 -4.18 -15.84 3.44
N ASP A 137 -3.69 -16.44 2.35
CA ASP A 137 -4.36 -17.57 1.69
C ASP A 137 -4.49 -18.82 2.61
N ASP A 138 -3.85 -18.79 3.79
CA ASP A 138 -3.95 -19.80 4.84
C ASP A 138 -5.15 -19.63 5.77
N LEU A 139 -5.86 -18.49 5.69
CA LEU A 139 -7.07 -18.21 6.47
C LEU A 139 -8.34 -18.48 5.63
N PRO A 140 -9.43 -18.99 6.24
CA PRO A 140 -10.66 -19.31 5.53
C PRO A 140 -11.35 -18.08 4.91
N ASP A 141 -11.13 -16.89 5.47
CA ASP A 141 -11.70 -15.62 4.99
C ASP A 141 -10.66 -14.66 4.39
N PHE A 142 -9.43 -15.16 4.16
CA PHE A 142 -8.28 -14.39 3.67
C PHE A 142 -7.94 -13.15 4.55
N GLY A 143 -8.45 -13.09 5.79
CA GLY A 143 -8.26 -11.98 6.72
C GLY A 143 -9.30 -10.87 6.64
N ALA A 144 -10.34 -10.98 5.80
CA ALA A 144 -11.34 -9.93 5.61
C ALA A 144 -12.08 -9.54 6.91
N GLY A 145 -12.43 -10.52 7.75
CA GLY A 145 -13.06 -10.29 9.04
C GLY A 145 -12.16 -9.53 10.00
N HIS A 146 -10.84 -9.74 9.93
CA HIS A 146 -9.88 -9.03 10.77
C HIS A 146 -9.80 -7.54 10.40
N PHE A 147 -9.71 -7.21 9.11
CA PHE A 147 -9.84 -5.82 8.65
C PHE A 147 -11.13 -5.18 9.16
N ALA A 148 -12.27 -5.85 8.97
CA ALA A 148 -13.58 -5.35 9.37
C ALA A 148 -13.67 -5.05 10.87
N ASN A 149 -13.09 -5.92 11.70
CA ASN A 149 -13.06 -5.74 13.16
C ASN A 149 -12.22 -4.53 13.57
N ILE A 150 -11.10 -4.27 12.89
CA ILE A 150 -10.26 -3.10 13.16
C ILE A 150 -10.98 -1.81 12.76
N VAL A 151 -11.58 -1.77 11.56
CA VAL A 151 -12.34 -0.61 11.09
C VAL A 151 -13.47 -0.27 12.06
N LYS A 152 -14.28 -1.27 12.46
CA LYS A 152 -15.37 -1.09 13.44
C LYS A 152 -14.84 -0.60 14.79
N ARG A 153 -13.70 -1.12 15.24
CA ARG A 153 -13.09 -0.71 16.51
C ARG A 153 -12.65 0.75 16.48
N ILE A 154 -11.99 1.19 15.42
CA ILE A 154 -11.54 2.58 15.28
C ILE A 154 -12.75 3.50 15.17
N LYS A 155 -13.76 3.17 14.37
CA LYS A 155 -14.98 3.97 14.26
C LYS A 155 -15.69 4.15 15.60
N LYS A 156 -15.67 3.13 16.46
CA LYS A 156 -16.24 3.19 17.82
C LYS A 156 -15.41 4.07 18.76
N ASP A 157 -14.10 3.86 18.80
CA ASP A 157 -13.22 4.52 19.78
C ASP A 157 -12.81 5.95 19.34
N HIS A 158 -12.78 6.20 18.03
CA HIS A 158 -12.24 7.40 17.38
C HIS A 158 -13.10 7.81 16.17
N PRO A 159 -14.35 8.26 16.37
CA PRO A 159 -15.28 8.56 15.28
C PRO A 159 -14.76 9.62 14.29
N GLU A 160 -13.88 10.51 14.73
CA GLU A 160 -13.24 11.56 13.92
C GLU A 160 -12.07 11.05 13.05
N THR A 161 -11.67 9.78 13.20
CA THR A 161 -10.55 9.20 12.43
C THR A 161 -11.09 8.43 11.24
N LEU A 162 -10.69 8.84 10.04
CA LEU A 162 -11.04 8.13 8.82
C LEU A 162 -10.11 6.93 8.62
N VAL A 163 -10.67 5.84 8.09
CA VAL A 163 -9.93 4.59 7.85
C VAL A 163 -9.98 4.23 6.37
N GLU A 164 -8.83 4.22 5.72
CA GLU A 164 -8.62 3.61 4.40
C GLU A 164 -8.12 2.18 4.58
N VAL A 165 -8.63 1.25 3.78
CA VAL A 165 -8.16 -0.14 3.76
C VAL A 165 -7.52 -0.46 2.41
N LEU A 166 -6.23 -0.77 2.39
CA LEU A 166 -5.48 -1.31 1.26
C LEU A 166 -5.41 -2.82 1.38
N ILE A 167 -6.24 -3.51 0.61
CA ILE A 167 -6.58 -4.92 0.83
C ILE A 167 -5.81 -5.88 -0.08
N PRO A 168 -5.67 -7.16 0.29
CA PRO A 168 -5.46 -8.24 -0.67
C PRO A 168 -6.74 -8.50 -1.49
N ASP A 169 -6.69 -9.41 -2.47
CA ASP A 169 -7.84 -9.63 -3.37
C ASP A 169 -8.94 -10.50 -2.76
N PHE A 170 -8.72 -11.12 -1.59
CA PHE A 170 -9.62 -12.10 -0.96
C PHE A 170 -10.08 -13.21 -1.93
N ASP A 171 -9.25 -13.52 -2.92
CA ASP A 171 -9.56 -14.38 -4.08
C ASP A 171 -10.80 -13.96 -4.88
N ALA A 172 -11.22 -12.68 -4.76
CA ALA A 172 -12.47 -12.14 -5.28
C ALA A 172 -13.73 -12.86 -4.76
N CYS A 173 -13.68 -13.42 -3.55
CA CYS A 173 -14.85 -13.98 -2.89
C CYS A 173 -15.78 -12.87 -2.37
N GLU A 174 -16.96 -12.75 -2.96
CA GLU A 174 -17.93 -11.69 -2.64
C GLU A 174 -18.30 -11.64 -1.15
N GLU A 175 -18.41 -12.79 -0.47
CA GLU A 175 -18.74 -12.85 0.96
C GLU A 175 -17.68 -12.14 1.83
N HIS A 176 -16.41 -12.35 1.52
CA HIS A 176 -15.30 -11.72 2.25
C HIS A 176 -15.22 -10.23 1.92
N MET A 177 -15.47 -9.88 0.66
CA MET A 177 -15.53 -8.49 0.23
C MET A 177 -16.66 -7.73 0.94
N ASP A 178 -17.85 -8.34 1.03
CA ASP A 178 -19.01 -7.85 1.77
C ASP A 178 -18.70 -7.65 3.25
N THR A 179 -18.04 -8.62 3.87
CA THR A 179 -17.66 -8.56 5.29
C THR A 179 -16.86 -7.30 5.58
N LEU A 180 -15.88 -6.98 4.72
CA LEU A 180 -15.11 -5.76 4.81
C LEU A 180 -15.96 -4.52 4.54
N ALA A 181 -16.69 -4.47 3.43
CA ALA A 181 -17.44 -3.27 3.04
C ALA A 181 -18.50 -2.89 4.07
N LYS A 182 -19.16 -3.86 4.71
CA LYS A 182 -20.12 -3.65 5.81
C LYS A 182 -19.50 -3.08 7.08
N SER A 183 -18.16 -3.04 7.20
CA SER A 183 -17.49 -2.27 8.27
C SER A 183 -17.44 -0.76 7.99
N SER A 184 -17.82 -0.34 6.78
CA SER A 184 -17.85 1.06 6.30
C SER A 184 -16.52 1.80 6.47
N PRO A 185 -15.41 1.30 5.88
CA PRO A 185 -14.21 2.12 5.73
C PRO A 185 -14.50 3.34 4.84
N PHE A 186 -13.68 4.37 4.97
CA PHE A 186 -13.79 5.59 4.18
C PHE A 186 -13.37 5.38 2.72
N VAL A 187 -12.29 4.60 2.52
CA VAL A 187 -11.75 4.23 1.21
C VAL A 187 -11.41 2.74 1.22
N ILE A 188 -11.76 2.03 0.14
CA ILE A 188 -11.25 0.68 -0.17
C ILE A 188 -10.28 0.80 -1.35
N ALA A 189 -9.02 0.49 -1.08
CA ALA A 189 -7.95 0.46 -2.08
C ALA A 189 -7.59 -0.99 -2.42
N GLN A 190 -7.51 -1.29 -3.72
CA GLN A 190 -6.85 -2.48 -4.22
C GLN A 190 -5.95 -2.08 -5.39
N ASN A 191 -4.67 -2.37 -5.27
CA ASN A 191 -3.68 -1.94 -6.25
C ASN A 191 -3.60 -2.91 -7.42
N ILE A 192 -3.68 -2.37 -8.64
CA ILE A 192 -3.42 -3.13 -9.86
C ILE A 192 -1.91 -3.34 -10.08
N GLU A 193 -1.10 -2.43 -9.51
CA GLU A 193 0.36 -2.40 -9.42
C GLU A 193 1.10 -2.21 -10.74
N THR A 194 0.68 -2.88 -11.80
CA THR A 194 1.31 -2.84 -13.12
C THR A 194 0.27 -3.08 -14.22
N VAL A 195 0.69 -2.85 -15.46
CA VAL A 195 -0.13 -3.11 -16.66
C VAL A 195 -0.39 -4.61 -16.89
N LYS A 196 -1.42 -4.92 -17.68
CA LYS A 196 -1.90 -6.29 -17.94
C LYS A 196 -0.81 -7.29 -18.34
N ARG A 197 0.03 -6.95 -19.33
CA ARG A 197 1.15 -7.80 -19.81
C ARG A 197 2.14 -8.16 -18.70
N LEU A 198 2.40 -7.22 -17.79
CA LEU A 198 3.39 -7.36 -16.73
C LEU A 198 2.83 -7.96 -15.44
N THR A 199 1.52 -8.21 -15.34
CA THR A 199 0.87 -8.68 -14.11
C THR A 199 1.54 -9.93 -13.54
N HIS A 200 1.68 -11.02 -14.30
CA HIS A 200 2.32 -12.25 -13.78
C HIS A 200 3.86 -12.22 -13.74
N PRO A 201 4.55 -11.47 -14.63
CA PRO A 201 5.97 -11.17 -14.42
C PRO A 201 6.26 -10.47 -13.09
N VAL A 202 5.38 -9.57 -12.64
CA VAL A 202 5.58 -8.68 -11.47
C VAL A 202 4.93 -9.21 -10.19
N ARG A 203 3.68 -9.68 -10.27
CA ARG A 203 2.83 -10.09 -9.14
C ARG A 203 2.81 -11.62 -9.03
N ASP A 204 2.42 -12.12 -7.87
CA ASP A 204 2.20 -13.56 -7.65
C ASP A 204 1.17 -14.10 -8.67
N ARG A 205 1.33 -15.36 -9.10
CA ARG A 205 0.44 -16.01 -10.07
C ARG A 205 -1.04 -15.99 -9.68
N ARG A 206 -1.36 -15.89 -8.39
CA ARG A 206 -2.73 -15.80 -7.85
C ARG A 206 -3.35 -14.42 -8.01
N ALA A 207 -2.53 -13.37 -8.14
CA ALA A 207 -2.96 -12.00 -8.31
C ALA A 207 -3.16 -11.69 -9.81
N GLY A 208 -4.43 -11.59 -10.21
CA GLY A 208 -4.83 -11.35 -11.61
C GLY A 208 -5.21 -9.89 -11.89
N TYR A 209 -4.96 -9.44 -13.11
CA TYR A 209 -5.34 -8.11 -13.59
C TYR A 209 -6.87 -7.95 -13.58
N GLU A 210 -7.57 -8.84 -14.29
CA GLU A 210 -9.05 -8.87 -14.32
C GLU A 210 -9.65 -9.13 -12.94
N LYS A 211 -9.02 -9.98 -12.12
CA LYS A 211 -9.45 -10.21 -10.73
C LYS A 211 -9.44 -8.90 -9.94
N THR A 212 -8.37 -8.13 -10.05
CA THR A 212 -8.25 -6.82 -9.39
C THR A 212 -9.34 -5.85 -9.86
N LEU A 213 -9.56 -5.75 -11.18
CA LEU A 213 -10.61 -4.90 -11.75
C LEU A 213 -12.02 -5.32 -11.29
N ASN A 214 -12.31 -6.62 -11.28
CA ASN A 214 -13.58 -7.15 -10.81
C ASN A 214 -13.80 -6.87 -9.31
N CYS A 215 -12.76 -7.00 -8.48
CA CYS A 215 -12.83 -6.60 -7.07
C CYS A 215 -13.22 -5.13 -6.91
N LEU A 216 -12.52 -4.23 -7.62
CA LEU A 216 -12.77 -2.79 -7.56
C LEU A 216 -14.17 -2.44 -8.07
N LYS A 217 -14.60 -3.05 -9.19
CA LYS A 217 -15.93 -2.85 -9.78
C LYS A 217 -17.04 -3.33 -8.87
N TYR A 218 -16.85 -4.44 -8.16
CA TYR A 218 -17.80 -4.93 -7.17
C TYR A 218 -18.02 -3.89 -6.07
N TYR A 219 -16.94 -3.36 -5.49
CA TYR A 219 -17.05 -2.34 -4.44
C TYR A 219 -17.70 -1.06 -4.95
N SER A 220 -17.29 -0.56 -6.12
CA SER A 220 -17.86 0.68 -6.67
C SER A 220 -19.35 0.56 -6.99
N THR A 221 -19.81 -0.64 -7.38
CA THR A 221 -21.20 -0.89 -7.76
C THR A 221 -22.08 -1.14 -6.54
N ASN A 222 -21.65 -2.01 -5.62
CA ASN A 222 -22.47 -2.44 -4.49
C ASN A 222 -22.35 -1.52 -3.27
N TYR A 223 -21.25 -0.77 -3.15
CA TYR A 223 -20.96 0.12 -2.02
C TYR A 223 -20.53 1.52 -2.49
N PRO A 224 -21.36 2.24 -3.27
CA PRO A 224 -20.97 3.49 -3.93
C PRO A 224 -20.64 4.64 -2.97
N HIS A 225 -21.02 4.52 -1.69
CA HIS A 225 -20.68 5.46 -0.63
C HIS A 225 -19.23 5.31 -0.13
N ILE A 226 -18.56 4.20 -0.47
CA ILE A 226 -17.15 3.96 -0.16
C ILE A 226 -16.33 4.29 -1.41
N ALA A 227 -15.36 5.18 -1.28
CA ALA A 227 -14.50 5.52 -2.41
C ALA A 227 -13.55 4.36 -2.73
N THR A 228 -13.44 4.02 -4.01
CA THR A 228 -12.49 3.01 -4.50
C THR A 228 -11.20 3.67 -4.97
N LYS A 229 -10.08 3.00 -4.68
CA LYS A 229 -8.74 3.51 -4.98
C LYS A 229 -7.84 2.43 -5.58
N SER A 230 -6.93 2.83 -6.46
CA SER A 230 -5.89 1.94 -6.97
C SER A 230 -4.56 2.67 -7.19
N SER A 231 -3.53 1.89 -7.53
CA SER A 231 -2.15 2.33 -7.68
C SER A 231 -1.50 1.63 -8.87
N LEU A 232 -0.67 2.38 -9.60
CA LEU A 232 0.19 1.88 -10.65
C LEU A 232 1.63 2.32 -10.38
N MET A 233 2.56 1.34 -10.34
CA MET A 233 3.98 1.61 -10.26
C MET A 233 4.56 1.68 -11.67
N LEU A 234 5.30 2.76 -11.96
CA LEU A 234 5.96 2.99 -13.24
C LEU A 234 7.45 2.64 -13.16
N GLY A 235 8.01 2.13 -14.25
CA GLY A 235 9.41 1.77 -14.39
C GLY A 235 9.68 0.26 -14.32
N LEU A 236 8.66 -0.58 -14.55
CA LEU A 236 8.77 -2.04 -14.61
C LEU A 236 8.81 -2.57 -16.05
N GLY A 237 8.73 -1.68 -17.04
CA GLY A 237 8.82 -2.00 -18.47
C GLY A 237 7.50 -1.83 -19.22
N GLU A 238 6.54 -1.15 -18.61
CA GLU A 238 5.28 -0.74 -19.22
C GLU A 238 5.50 0.36 -20.28
N THR A 239 4.70 0.36 -21.34
CA THR A 239 4.69 1.44 -22.34
C THR A 239 3.69 2.54 -21.98
N HIS A 240 3.78 3.68 -22.67
CA HIS A 240 2.82 4.76 -22.51
C HIS A 240 1.38 4.30 -22.80
N GLU A 241 1.17 3.56 -23.88
CA GLU A 241 -0.14 3.04 -24.29
C GLU A 241 -0.73 2.10 -23.25
N GLU A 242 0.10 1.21 -22.68
CA GLU A 242 -0.35 0.26 -21.65
C GLU A 242 -0.72 0.97 -20.33
N ILE A 243 -0.03 2.06 -19.99
CA ILE A 243 -0.39 2.93 -18.86
C ILE A 243 -1.77 3.56 -19.12
N LEU A 244 -1.99 4.12 -20.31
CA LEU A 244 -3.27 4.75 -20.66
C LEU A 244 -4.42 3.73 -20.68
N GLU A 245 -4.20 2.54 -21.22
CA GLU A 245 -5.17 1.43 -21.20
C GLU A 245 -5.52 1.05 -19.76
N THR A 246 -4.51 0.90 -18.90
CA THR A 246 -4.72 0.55 -17.49
C THR A 246 -5.51 1.63 -16.73
N MET A 247 -5.25 2.91 -17.00
CA MET A 247 -6.04 4.00 -16.42
C MET A 247 -7.50 3.97 -16.89
N LYS A 248 -7.75 3.67 -18.18
CA LYS A 248 -9.11 3.50 -18.70
C LYS A 248 -9.83 2.32 -18.05
N ASP A 249 -9.15 1.19 -17.90
CA ASP A 249 -9.72 0.00 -17.26
C ASP A 249 -10.09 0.27 -15.79
N LEU A 250 -9.22 0.94 -15.04
CA LEU A 250 -9.48 1.35 -13.66
C LEU A 250 -10.69 2.29 -13.58
N ARG A 251 -10.81 3.26 -14.49
CA ARG A 251 -12.01 4.13 -14.56
C ARG A 251 -13.27 3.34 -14.88
N ALA A 252 -13.21 2.42 -15.83
CA ALA A 252 -14.34 1.55 -16.18
C ALA A 252 -14.76 0.63 -15.01
N ALA A 253 -13.81 0.25 -14.15
CA ALA A 253 -14.06 -0.45 -12.89
C ALA A 253 -14.52 0.48 -11.74
N GLY A 254 -14.79 1.76 -12.01
CA GLY A 254 -15.34 2.71 -11.04
C GLY A 254 -14.33 3.26 -10.04
N VAL A 255 -13.02 3.13 -10.28
CA VAL A 255 -11.96 3.62 -9.37
C VAL A 255 -11.92 5.14 -9.33
N LYS A 256 -12.24 5.74 -8.18
CA LYS A 256 -12.29 7.21 -8.01
C LYS A 256 -10.93 7.83 -7.79
N VAL A 257 -10.05 7.15 -7.05
CA VAL A 257 -8.75 7.67 -6.63
C VAL A 257 -7.62 6.88 -7.27
N LEU A 258 -6.69 7.57 -7.93
CA LEU A 258 -5.51 6.96 -8.55
C LEU A 258 -4.22 7.45 -7.91
N THR A 259 -3.28 6.53 -7.73
CA THR A 259 -1.90 6.86 -7.35
C THR A 259 -0.91 6.34 -8.41
N LEU A 260 0.01 7.20 -8.84
CA LEU A 260 1.06 6.88 -9.80
C LEU A 260 2.42 7.15 -9.17
N GLY A 261 3.26 6.13 -9.04
CA GLY A 261 4.54 6.23 -8.36
C GLY A 261 5.67 5.51 -9.10
N GLN A 262 6.92 5.93 -8.88
CA GLN A 262 8.08 5.22 -9.44
C GLN A 262 8.31 3.91 -8.65
N TYR A 263 8.47 2.81 -9.38
CA TYR A 263 8.99 1.56 -8.82
C TYR A 263 10.42 1.78 -8.32
N LEU A 264 10.63 1.58 -7.02
CA LEU A 264 11.94 1.57 -6.39
C LEU A 264 12.31 0.15 -5.98
N ARG A 265 13.28 -0.44 -6.69
CA ARG A 265 13.83 -1.77 -6.39
C ARG A 265 14.27 -1.88 -4.92
N PRO A 266 13.65 -2.75 -4.10
CA PRO A 266 14.00 -2.86 -2.69
C PRO A 266 15.40 -3.45 -2.46
N THR A 267 15.72 -4.55 -3.15
CA THR A 267 17.02 -5.22 -3.13
C THR A 267 17.36 -5.76 -4.51
N MET A 268 18.62 -6.15 -4.74
CA MET A 268 19.05 -6.73 -6.02
C MET A 268 18.37 -8.07 -6.36
N ARG A 269 17.66 -8.70 -5.42
CA ARG A 269 16.88 -9.92 -5.70
C ARG A 269 15.50 -9.63 -6.30
N HIS A 270 15.04 -8.38 -6.21
CA HIS A 270 13.78 -7.94 -6.81
C HIS A 270 13.99 -7.52 -8.26
N LEU A 271 12.89 -7.31 -8.99
CA LEU A 271 12.91 -6.87 -10.38
C LEU A 271 13.80 -5.65 -10.60
N ALA A 272 14.48 -5.62 -11.75
CA ALA A 272 15.23 -4.45 -12.17
C ALA A 272 14.26 -3.28 -12.44
N VAL A 273 14.75 -2.06 -12.28
CA VAL A 273 14.03 -0.89 -12.78
C VAL A 273 14.34 -0.79 -14.26
N GLU A 274 13.33 -0.75 -15.12
CA GLU A 274 13.49 -0.61 -16.58
C GLU A 274 13.59 0.86 -17.01
N LYS A 275 12.88 1.75 -16.30
CA LYS A 275 12.88 3.20 -16.58
C LYS A 275 12.73 4.02 -15.30
N TYR A 276 13.51 5.09 -15.19
CA TYR A 276 13.28 6.17 -14.23
C TYR A 276 12.50 7.29 -14.90
N TYR A 277 11.23 7.43 -14.54
CA TYR A 277 10.38 8.51 -15.04
C TYR A 277 10.78 9.85 -14.39
N ARG A 278 10.72 10.91 -15.20
CA ARG A 278 10.93 12.28 -14.75
C ARG A 278 9.67 12.82 -14.08
N PRO A 279 9.78 13.78 -13.15
CA PRO A 279 8.62 14.42 -12.51
C PRO A 279 7.56 14.92 -13.52
N GLN A 280 8.00 15.53 -14.62
CA GLN A 280 7.10 16.06 -15.66
C GLN A 280 6.31 14.96 -16.38
N GLU A 281 6.84 13.73 -16.47
CA GLU A 281 6.09 12.61 -17.02
C GLU A 281 4.96 12.19 -16.07
N PHE A 282 5.20 12.23 -14.76
CA PHE A 282 4.15 12.01 -13.76
C PHE A 282 3.08 13.10 -13.80
N ASP A 283 3.47 14.36 -13.99
CA ASP A 283 2.52 15.48 -14.16
C ASP A 283 1.64 15.26 -15.39
N HIS A 284 2.24 14.86 -16.51
CA HIS A 284 1.51 14.55 -17.74
C HIS A 284 0.47 13.42 -17.54
N TYR A 285 0.85 12.31 -16.88
CA TYR A 285 -0.11 11.23 -16.60
C TYR A 285 -1.19 11.66 -15.60
N LYS A 286 -0.88 12.57 -14.68
CA LYS A 286 -1.85 13.13 -13.74
C LYS A 286 -2.95 13.89 -14.48
N ASP A 287 -2.56 14.76 -15.40
CA ASP A 287 -3.50 15.57 -16.18
C ASP A 287 -4.42 14.67 -17.02
N ILE A 288 -3.85 13.67 -17.70
CA ILE A 288 -4.62 12.68 -18.46
C ILE A 288 -5.59 11.92 -17.55
N ALA A 289 -5.16 11.48 -16.37
CA ALA A 289 -6.02 10.78 -15.43
C ALA A 289 -7.19 11.66 -14.95
N LEU A 290 -6.94 12.93 -14.67
CA LEU A 290 -8.00 13.88 -14.29
C LEU A 290 -8.99 14.10 -15.45
N GLU A 291 -8.50 14.22 -16.70
CA GLU A 291 -9.35 14.30 -17.90
C GLU A 291 -10.19 13.02 -18.12
N MET A 292 -9.67 11.84 -17.75
CA MET A 292 -10.41 10.57 -17.74
C MET A 292 -11.44 10.49 -16.60
N GLY A 293 -11.51 11.50 -15.73
CA GLY A 293 -12.52 11.63 -14.69
C GLY A 293 -12.21 10.88 -13.39
N PHE A 294 -10.94 10.62 -13.07
CA PHE A 294 -10.57 10.30 -11.69
C PHE A 294 -10.87 11.51 -10.79
N GLU A 295 -11.48 11.29 -9.63
CA GLU A 295 -11.83 12.36 -8.68
C GLU A 295 -10.57 12.95 -8.04
N PHE A 296 -9.59 12.10 -7.72
CA PHE A 296 -8.31 12.52 -7.14
C PHE A 296 -7.15 11.70 -7.70
N VAL A 297 -6.05 12.38 -8.02
CA VAL A 297 -4.83 11.75 -8.54
C VAL A 297 -3.62 12.28 -7.79
N ALA A 298 -2.93 11.38 -7.07
CA ALA A 298 -1.58 11.65 -6.59
C ALA A 298 -0.59 11.01 -7.56
N SER A 299 0.24 11.83 -8.20
CA SER A 299 1.22 11.37 -9.20
C SER A 299 2.57 11.97 -8.90
N GLY A 300 3.61 11.15 -8.89
CA GLY A 300 4.98 11.63 -8.69
C GLY A 300 5.97 10.52 -8.33
N PRO A 301 7.28 10.76 -8.48
CA PRO A 301 8.28 9.71 -8.31
C PRO A 301 8.26 9.03 -6.92
N LEU A 302 7.98 9.79 -5.87
CA LEU A 302 7.96 9.31 -4.49
C LEU A 302 6.56 8.94 -3.99
N VAL A 303 5.53 9.06 -4.84
CA VAL A 303 4.17 8.69 -4.46
C VAL A 303 4.10 7.20 -4.17
N ARG A 304 3.30 6.87 -3.16
CA ARG A 304 2.96 5.51 -2.72
C ARG A 304 1.46 5.46 -2.53
N SER A 305 0.89 4.26 -2.53
CA SER A 305 -0.55 4.07 -2.38
C SER A 305 -1.10 4.73 -1.11
N SER A 306 -0.34 4.73 0.01
CA SER A 306 -0.73 5.42 1.24
C SER A 306 -0.20 6.85 1.40
N TYR A 307 0.66 7.33 0.49
CA TYR A 307 1.18 8.69 0.53
C TYR A 307 0.11 9.67 0.08
N LYS A 308 -0.06 10.77 0.83
CA LYS A 308 -1.10 11.79 0.57
C LYS A 308 -2.52 11.25 0.56
N ALA A 309 -2.78 10.11 1.23
CA ALA A 309 -4.14 9.59 1.38
C ALA A 309 -5.07 10.60 2.09
N ALA A 310 -4.54 11.34 3.07
CA ALA A 310 -5.26 12.43 3.73
C ALA A 310 -5.48 13.67 2.82
N ASP A 311 -4.79 13.81 1.69
CA ASP A 311 -5.03 14.92 0.77
C ASP A 311 -6.34 14.72 0.00
N TYR A 312 -6.78 13.48 -0.19
CA TYR A 312 -8.11 13.19 -0.73
C TYR A 312 -9.21 13.73 0.18
N LEU A 313 -9.04 13.64 1.50
CA LEU A 313 -9.93 14.26 2.47
C LEU A 313 -9.98 15.79 2.29
N ASN A 314 -8.82 16.42 2.15
CA ASN A 314 -8.73 17.87 1.94
C ASN A 314 -9.38 18.28 0.60
N HIS A 315 -9.23 17.46 -0.43
CA HIS A 315 -9.88 17.65 -1.73
C HIS A 315 -11.42 17.62 -1.60
N LEU A 316 -11.97 16.60 -0.93
CA LEU A 316 -13.41 16.49 -0.71
C LEU A 316 -13.97 17.67 0.09
N LYS A 317 -13.26 18.11 1.13
CA LYS A 317 -13.63 19.30 1.90
C LYS A 317 -13.61 20.57 1.05
N ALA A 318 -12.59 20.73 0.18
CA ALA A 318 -12.50 21.87 -0.72
C ALA A 318 -13.65 21.92 -1.75
N GLN A 319 -14.25 20.76 -2.06
CA GLN A 319 -15.43 20.65 -2.91
C GLN A 319 -16.77 20.77 -2.14
N GLY A 320 -16.72 20.99 -0.81
CA GLY A 320 -17.91 21.22 0.01
C GLY A 320 -18.64 19.96 0.46
N HIS A 321 -18.00 18.78 0.39
CA HIS A 321 -18.58 17.57 0.96
C HIS A 321 -18.58 17.61 2.49
N GLU A 322 -19.74 17.40 3.12
CA GLU A 322 -19.83 17.01 4.52
C GLU A 322 -19.46 15.52 4.64
N LEU A 323 -18.57 15.20 5.58
CA LEU A 323 -17.88 13.91 5.68
C LEU A 323 -18.23 13.15 6.95
#